data_AF-A0A9P0CID3-F1
#
_entry.id   AF-A0A9P0CID3-F1
#
_cell.length_a   1.000
_cell.length_b   1.000
_cell.length_c   1.000
_cell.angle_alpha   90.00
_cell.angle_beta   90.00
_cell.angle_gamma   90.00
#
_symmetry.space_group_name_H-M   'P 1'
#
loop_
_entity.id
_entity.type
_entity.pdbx_description
1 polymer ?
#
loop_
_entity_poly.entity_id
_entity_poly.type
_entity_poly.pdbx_seq_one_letter_code
_entity_poly.pdbx_strand_id
1 'polypeptide(L)'
;MEALQRLLIKMYMTMNPGKTPNAEGIKAIENLAENASHSNLTSVNNNSSCQTFYKHYQTFLFEVRDEILGKRAQFWVRYMDKVLLILRFQRATKGNNFDLHLACLKDM
;
A
#
# COMPACT_ATOMS: atom_id res chain seq x y z
N MET A 1 9.40 0.28 -8.32
CA MET A 1 8.66 0.51 -7.05
C MET A 1 7.91 -0.74 -6.62
N GLU A 2 7.14 -1.35 -7.52
CA GLU A 2 6.41 -2.59 -7.23
C GLU A 2 7.26 -3.74 -6.69
N ALA A 3 8.51 -3.90 -7.17
CA ALA A 3 9.37 -5.01 -6.73
C ALA A 3 9.68 -4.97 -5.22
N LEU A 4 9.92 -3.78 -4.64
CA LEU A 4 10.24 -3.64 -3.22
C LEU A 4 8.97 -3.77 -2.35
N GLN A 5 7.85 -3.25 -2.83
CA GLN A 5 6.54 -3.42 -2.22
C GLN A 5 6.10 -4.90 -2.20
N ARG A 6 6.32 -5.63 -3.31
CA ARG A 6 6.11 -7.09 -3.39
C ARG A 6 6.99 -7.85 -2.40
N LEU A 7 8.24 -7.40 -2.19
CA LEU A 7 9.17 -8.03 -1.26
C LEU A 7 8.73 -7.83 0.20
N LEU A 8 8.25 -6.64 0.56
CA LEU A 8 7.69 -6.38 1.90
C LEU A 8 6.40 -7.15 2.17
N ILE A 9 5.51 -7.25 1.18
CA ILE A 9 4.30 -8.06 1.30
C ILE A 9 4.68 -9.55 1.50
N LYS A 10 5.65 -10.07 0.72
CA LYS A 10 6.18 -11.42 0.92
C LYS A 10 6.73 -11.62 2.33
N MET A 11 7.57 -10.68 2.80
CA MET A 11 8.13 -10.72 4.15
C MET A 11 7.04 -10.72 5.22
N TYR A 12 6.03 -9.87 5.08
CA TYR A 12 4.86 -9.85 5.97
C TYR A 12 4.13 -11.20 6.00
N MET A 13 3.88 -11.79 4.82
CA MET A 13 3.22 -13.10 4.70
C MET A 13 4.05 -14.23 5.31
N THR A 14 5.39 -14.18 5.20
CA THR A 14 6.29 -15.15 5.85
C THR A 14 6.29 -15.00 7.36
N MET A 15 6.23 -13.77 7.89
CA MET A 15 6.20 -13.51 9.33
C MET A 15 4.83 -13.75 9.97
N ASN A 16 3.75 -13.69 9.20
CA ASN A 16 2.38 -13.85 9.67
C ASN A 16 1.61 -14.91 8.85
N PRO A 17 2.00 -16.19 8.94
CA PRO A 17 1.27 -17.26 8.25
C PRO A 17 -0.19 -17.28 8.73
N GLY A 18 -1.13 -17.26 7.79
CA GLY A 18 -2.58 -17.27 8.07
C GLY A 18 -3.27 -15.90 8.09
N LYS A 19 -2.53 -14.79 8.03
CA LYS A 19 -3.11 -13.44 7.86
C LYS A 19 -3.17 -13.04 6.38
N THR A 20 -3.70 -13.92 5.52
CA THR A 20 -3.94 -13.64 4.10
C THR A 20 -5.43 -13.41 3.84
N PRO A 21 -5.81 -12.67 2.78
CA PRO A 21 -7.21 -12.55 2.40
C PRO A 21 -7.83 -13.93 2.11
N ASN A 22 -9.13 -14.09 2.36
CA ASN A 22 -9.89 -15.26 1.96
C ASN A 22 -9.94 -15.40 0.42
N ALA A 23 -10.39 -16.54 -0.10
CA ALA A 23 -10.43 -16.81 -1.54
C ALA A 23 -11.23 -15.75 -2.34
N GLU A 24 -12.28 -15.19 -1.75
CA GLU A 24 -13.07 -14.10 -2.35
C GLU A 24 -12.30 -12.77 -2.40
N GLY A 25 -11.55 -12.45 -1.34
CA GLY A 25 -10.68 -11.28 -1.29
C GLY A 25 -9.52 -11.38 -2.27
N ILE A 26 -8.94 -12.57 -2.43
CA ILE A 26 -7.90 -12.84 -3.43
C ILE A 26 -8.45 -12.59 -4.84
N LYS A 27 -9.62 -13.15 -5.18
CA LYS A 27 -10.28 -12.91 -6.48
C LYS A 27 -10.59 -11.43 -6.72
N ALA A 28 -11.05 -10.70 -5.69
CA ALA A 28 -11.31 -9.28 -5.82
C ALA A 28 -10.02 -8.48 -6.13
N ILE A 29 -8.90 -8.86 -5.52
CA ILE A 29 -7.59 -8.27 -5.79
C ILE A 29 -7.09 -8.63 -7.20
N GLU A 30 -7.27 -9.88 -7.64
CA GLU A 30 -6.93 -10.31 -9.00
C GLU A 30 -7.70 -9.52 -10.06
N ASN A 31 -9.01 -9.38 -9.89
CA ASN A 31 -9.86 -8.57 -10.77
C ASN A 31 -9.43 -7.10 -10.83
N LEU A 32 -8.97 -6.54 -9.70
CA LEU A 32 -8.43 -5.19 -9.64
C LEU A 32 -7.07 -5.08 -10.36
N ALA A 33 -6.23 -6.10 -10.24
CA ALA A 33 -4.92 -6.15 -10.90
C ALA A 33 -5.05 -6.24 -12.43
N GLU A 34 -6.03 -7.01 -12.92
CA GLU A 34 -6.35 -7.09 -14.34
C GLU A 34 -7.02 -5.81 -14.86
N ASN A 35 -7.94 -5.23 -14.10
CA ASN A 35 -8.64 -4.01 -14.46
C ASN A 35 -8.90 -3.11 -13.24
N ALA A 36 -8.16 -2.00 -13.17
CA ALA A 36 -8.26 -1.00 -12.13
C ALA A 36 -9.46 -0.05 -12.30
N SER A 37 -10.65 -0.60 -12.53
CA SER A 37 -11.90 0.15 -12.65
C SER A 37 -12.43 0.58 -11.28
N HIS A 38 -13.27 1.63 -11.25
CA HIS A 38 -13.88 2.11 -10.01
C HIS A 38 -14.76 1.03 -9.35
N SER A 39 -15.45 0.20 -10.14
CA SER A 39 -16.26 -0.92 -9.62
C SER A 39 -15.40 -1.97 -8.92
N ASN A 40 -14.27 -2.37 -9.52
CA ASN A 40 -13.37 -3.35 -8.92
C ASN A 40 -12.71 -2.81 -7.65
N LEU A 41 -12.40 -1.52 -7.62
CA LEU A 41 -11.86 -0.84 -6.45
C LEU A 41 -12.87 -0.84 -5.30
N THR A 42 -14.14 -0.55 -5.58
CA THR A 42 -15.24 -0.61 -4.60
C THR A 42 -15.47 -2.04 -4.10
N SER A 43 -15.37 -3.05 -4.97
CA SER A 43 -15.49 -4.47 -4.58
C SER A 43 -14.38 -4.89 -3.61
N VAL A 44 -13.13 -4.47 -3.84
CA VAL A 44 -12.03 -4.73 -2.90
C VAL A 44 -12.22 -3.95 -1.60
N ASN A 45 -12.67 -2.70 -1.68
CA ASN A 45 -12.87 -1.85 -0.51
C ASN A 45 -14.01 -2.36 0.40
N ASN A 46 -15.05 -2.97 -0.16
CA ASN A 46 -16.17 -3.52 0.59
C ASN A 46 -15.88 -4.92 1.16
N ASN A 47 -14.82 -5.59 0.71
CA ASN A 47 -14.46 -6.92 1.22
C ASN A 47 -13.76 -6.79 2.60
N SER A 48 -14.42 -7.31 3.64
CA SER A 48 -13.93 -7.27 5.02
C SER A 48 -12.60 -7.99 5.22
N SER A 49 -12.33 -9.05 4.45
CA SER A 49 -11.06 -9.77 4.50
C SER A 49 -9.91 -8.93 3.93
N CYS A 50 -10.15 -8.20 2.84
CA CYS A 50 -9.17 -7.28 2.26
C CYS A 50 -8.87 -6.10 3.20
N GLN A 51 -9.90 -5.54 3.85
CA GLN A 51 -9.74 -4.48 4.84
C GLN A 51 -8.93 -4.93 6.05
N THR A 52 -9.23 -6.13 6.57
CA THR A 52 -8.52 -6.70 7.72
C THR A 52 -7.05 -6.96 7.38
N PHE A 53 -6.78 -7.55 6.20
CA PHE A 53 -5.42 -7.74 5.69
C PHE A 53 -4.67 -6.40 5.58
N TYR A 54 -5.32 -5.40 4.96
CA TYR A 54 -4.71 -4.09 4.76
C TYR A 54 -4.38 -3.41 6.09
N LYS A 55 -5.28 -3.45 7.07
CA LYS A 55 -5.06 -2.89 8.41
C LYS A 55 -3.87 -3.56 9.10
N HIS A 56 -3.77 -4.88 9.07
CA HIS A 56 -2.63 -5.59 9.68
C HIS A 56 -1.32 -5.27 8.96
N TYR A 57 -1.36 -5.18 7.63
CA TYR A 57 -0.19 -4.77 6.86
C TYR A 57 0.25 -3.33 7.16
N GLN A 58 -0.70 -2.41 7.39
CA GLN A 58 -0.38 -1.06 7.85
C GLN A 58 0.29 -1.04 9.23
N THR A 59 -0.20 -1.86 10.17
CA THR A 59 0.43 -2.01 11.49
C THR A 59 1.86 -2.53 11.35
N PHE A 60 2.07 -3.55 10.53
CA PHE A 60 3.41 -4.06 10.23
C PHE A 60 4.34 -2.97 9.66
N LEU A 61 3.86 -2.14 8.71
CA LEU A 61 4.66 -1.04 8.19
C LEU A 61 5.01 0.00 9.25
N PHE A 62 4.12 0.24 10.23
CA PHE A 62 4.41 1.10 11.36
C PHE A 62 5.53 0.51 12.24
N GLU A 63 5.47 -0.78 12.54
CA GLU A 63 6.51 -1.50 13.28
C GLU A 63 7.87 -1.49 12.55
N VAL A 64 7.88 -1.63 11.21
CA VAL A 64 9.10 -1.47 10.40
C VAL A 64 9.67 -0.05 10.53
N ARG A 65 8.80 0.97 10.58
CA ARG A 65 9.21 2.37 10.73
C ARG A 65 9.76 2.67 12.12
N ASP A 66 9.28 1.97 13.15
CA ASP A 66 9.74 2.08 14.54
C ASP A 66 11.03 1.26 14.82
N GLU A 67 11.76 0.87 13.77
CA GLU A 67 13.07 0.21 13.82
C GLU A 67 13.06 -1.24 14.37
N ILE A 68 11.89 -1.80 14.68
CA ILE A 68 11.74 -3.17 15.23
C ILE A 68 12.35 -4.23 14.29
N LEU A 69 12.30 -4.00 12.98
CA LEU A 69 12.81 -4.91 11.94
C LEU A 69 14.17 -4.49 11.36
N GLY A 70 14.84 -3.52 12.01
CA GLY A 70 16.19 -3.08 11.70
C GLY A 70 16.29 -1.90 10.73
N LYS A 71 17.40 -1.16 10.85
CA LYS A 71 17.69 0.10 10.13
C LYS A 71 17.57 0.01 8.61
N ARG A 72 17.94 -1.14 8.01
CA ARG A 72 17.87 -1.33 6.56
C ARG A 72 16.42 -1.38 6.05
N ALA A 73 15.53 -2.09 6.76
CA ALA A 73 14.12 -2.16 6.39
C ALA A 73 13.45 -0.80 6.54
N GLN A 74 13.75 -0.09 7.64
CA GLN A 74 13.28 1.28 7.88
C GLN A 74 13.70 2.24 6.75
N PHE A 75 14.97 2.19 6.32
CA PHE A 75 15.46 3.01 5.20
C PHE A 75 14.65 2.78 3.92
N TRP A 76 14.44 1.52 3.54
CA TRP A 76 13.71 1.19 2.31
C TRP A 76 12.23 1.58 2.36
N VAL A 77 11.58 1.46 3.52
CA VAL A 77 10.21 1.95 3.71
C VAL A 77 10.15 3.46 3.57
N ARG A 78 11.05 4.20 4.23
CA ARG A 78 11.12 5.67 4.10
C ARG A 78 11.40 6.12 2.66
N TYR A 79 12.27 5.41 1.96
CA TYR A 79 12.55 5.68 0.54
C TYR A 79 11.27 5.53 -0.30
N MET A 80 10.52 4.44 -0.13
CA MET A 80 9.26 4.27 -0.84
C MET A 80 8.23 5.35 -0.50
N ASP A 81 8.13 5.75 0.76
CA ASP A 81 7.20 6.81 1.18
C ASP A 81 7.47 8.11 0.41
N LYS A 82 8.74 8.50 0.25
CA LYS A 82 9.12 9.68 -0.55
C LYS A 82 8.85 9.51 -2.04
N VAL A 83 9.13 8.34 -2.60
CA VAL A 83 8.84 8.09 -4.02
C VAL A 83 7.34 8.11 -4.30
N LEU A 84 6.51 7.53 -3.42
CA LEU A 84 5.04 7.56 -3.54
C LEU A 84 4.50 8.98 -3.44
N LEU A 85 5.06 9.82 -2.56
CA LEU A 85 4.71 11.23 -2.45
C LEU A 85 4.96 11.98 -3.77
N ILE A 86 6.12 11.76 -4.40
CA ILE A 86 6.44 12.36 -5.70
C ILE A 86 5.45 11.92 -6.78
N LEU A 87 5.10 10.62 -6.84
CA LEU A 87 4.11 10.14 -7.79
C LEU A 87 2.72 10.75 -7.57
N ARG A 88 2.29 10.88 -6.31
CA ARG A 88 1.01 11.52 -5.95
C ARG A 88 1.02 12.99 -6.36
N PHE A 89 2.11 13.70 -6.11
CA PHE A 89 2.29 15.08 -6.54
C PHE A 89 2.19 15.22 -8.07
N GLN A 90 2.92 14.38 -8.82
CA GLN A 90 2.85 14.38 -10.29
C GLN A 90 1.44 14.10 -10.80
N ARG A 91 0.73 13.15 -10.19
CA ARG A 91 -0.68 12.86 -10.53
C ARG A 91 -1.59 14.04 -10.21
N ALA A 92 -1.41 14.69 -9.06
CA ALA A 92 -2.20 15.84 -8.64
C ALA A 92 -2.06 17.01 -9.63
N THR A 93 -0.81 17.32 -10.01
CA THR A 93 -0.50 18.37 -10.99
C THR A 93 -1.10 18.07 -12.35
N LYS A 94 -0.94 16.84 -12.86
CA LYS A 94 -1.49 16.45 -14.17
C LYS A 94 -3.02 16.36 -14.18
N GLY A 95 -3.62 15.98 -13.05
CA GLY A 95 -5.07 15.83 -12.88
C GLY A 95 -5.78 17.10 -12.40
N ASN A 96 -5.08 18.23 -12.32
CA ASN A 96 -5.58 19.51 -11.82
C ASN A 96 -6.27 19.40 -10.43
N ASN A 97 -5.78 18.52 -9.57
CA ASN A 97 -6.30 18.36 -8.21
C ASN A 97 -5.48 19.21 -7.23
N PHE A 98 -5.94 20.44 -7.00
CA PHE A 98 -5.24 21.43 -6.18
C PHE A 98 -5.07 20.99 -4.72
N ASP A 99 -6.09 20.40 -4.11
CA ASP A 99 -6.04 19.96 -2.71
C ASP A 99 -4.97 18.89 -2.50
N LEU A 100 -4.92 17.89 -3.39
CA LEU A 100 -3.90 16.84 -3.34
C LEU A 100 -2.50 17.41 -3.61
N HIS A 101 -2.38 18.40 -4.50
CA HIS A 101 -1.11 19.05 -4.79
C HIS A 101 -0.57 19.79 -3.56
N LEU A 102 -1.42 20.58 -2.88
CA LEU A 102 -1.07 21.30 -1.66
C LEU A 102 -0.72 20.33 -0.51
N ALA A 103 -1.49 19.25 -0.36
CA ALA A 103 -1.20 18.23 0.65
C ALA A 103 0.18 17.59 0.41
N CYS A 104 0.52 17.25 -0.84
CA CYS A 104 1.82 16.70 -1.15
C CYS A 104 2.97 17.69 -0.88
N LEU A 105 2.77 18.99 -1.10
CA LEU A 105 3.78 20.02 -0.79
C LEU A 105 4.04 20.16 0.71
N LYS A 106 3.03 19.98 1.55
CA LYS A 106 3.19 20.02 3.01
C LYS A 106 3.98 18.83 3.55
N ASP A 107 3.85 17.67 2.90
CA ASP A 107 4.48 16.40 3.33
C ASP A 107 5.89 16.16 2.70
N MET A 108 6.30 17.01 1.74
CA MET A 108 7.62 16.94 1.09
C MET A 108 8.74 17.34 2.04
#